data_AF-A0A4V1J3X1-F1
#
_entry.id   AF-A0A4V1J3X1-F1
#
_cell.length_a   1.000
_cell.length_b   1.000
_cell.length_c   1.000
_cell.angle_alpha   90.00
_cell.angle_beta   90.00
_cell.angle_gamma   90.00
#
_symmetry.space_group_name_H-M   'P 1'
#
loop_
_entity.id
_entity.type
_entity.pdbx_description
1 polymer ?
#
loop_
_entity_poly.entity_id
_entity_poly.type
_entity_poly.pdbx_seq_one_letter_code
_entity_poly.pdbx_strand_id
1 'polypeptide(L)'
;YWTDESIDSYVVSARGHHIARCMSSAMVNGTKLLNCAGLSRGRRDYLLRKEPLRRVLKKTCKTSRGVWIPYQRAVDLAHTYNVYHSTLPLLVEDPERY
;
A
#
# COMPACT_ATOMS: atom_id res chain seq x y z
N TYR A 1 11.43 20.47 -15.49
CA TYR A 1 11.93 19.82 -14.27
C TYR A 1 10.86 18.86 -13.77
N TRP A 2 11.12 17.55 -13.86
CA TRP A 2 10.23 16.54 -13.28
C TRP A 2 10.65 16.38 -11.81
N THR A 3 9.89 16.93 -10.87
CA THR A 3 10.07 16.64 -9.45
C THR A 3 9.42 15.29 -9.20
N ASP A 4 10.22 14.22 -9.23
CA ASP A 4 9.76 12.93 -8.69
C ASP A 4 9.41 13.17 -7.22
N GLU A 5 8.12 13.11 -6.88
CA GLU A 5 7.69 13.08 -5.48
C GLU A 5 8.26 11.79 -4.86
N SER A 6 9.36 11.95 -4.13
CA SER A 6 9.87 10.89 -3.27
C SER A 6 9.00 10.84 -2.01
N ILE A 7 8.65 9.62 -1.60
CA ILE A 7 7.89 9.38 -0.38
C ILE A 7 8.76 8.52 0.52
N ASP A 8 9.16 9.09 1.65
CA ASP A 8 9.79 8.35 2.73
C ASP A 8 8.81 7.33 3.26
N SER A 9 9.20 6.06 3.16
CA SER A 9 8.33 4.93 3.45
C SER A 9 9.07 3.74 4.03
N TYR A 10 8.44 3.06 4.96
CA TYR A 10 8.79 1.69 5.31
C TYR A 10 8.36 0.77 4.18
N VAL A 11 9.15 -0.25 3.86
CA VAL A 11 8.86 -1.20 2.78
C VAL A 11 9.06 -2.62 3.27
N VAL A 12 8.09 -3.49 2.96
CA VAL A 12 8.18 -4.93 3.19
C VAL A 12 8.03 -5.67 1.86
N SER A 13 8.82 -6.73 1.70
CA SER A 13 8.73 -7.65 0.56
C SER A 13 7.91 -8.87 0.97
N ALA A 14 6.78 -9.09 0.30
CA ALA A 14 5.87 -10.19 0.60
C ALA A 14 5.33 -10.79 -0.70
N ARG A 15 5.40 -12.11 -0.83
CA ARG A 15 4.88 -12.85 -2.00
C ARG A 15 5.34 -12.28 -3.35
N GLY A 16 6.60 -11.83 -3.45
CA GLY A 16 7.17 -11.23 -4.66
C GLY A 16 6.75 -9.77 -4.92
N HIS A 17 6.13 -9.10 -3.96
CA HIS A 17 5.70 -7.71 -4.08
C HIS A 17 6.30 -6.83 -2.98
N HIS A 18 6.70 -5.61 -3.35
CA HIS A 18 7.13 -4.58 -2.40
C HIS A 18 5.96 -3.69 -2.03
N ILE A 19 5.58 -3.70 -0.76
CA ILE A 19 4.47 -2.92 -0.21
C ILE A 19 5.07 -1.83 0.66
N ALA A 20 4.62 -0.58 0.45
CA ALA A 20 5.16 0.59 1.12
C ALA A 20 4.11 1.26 2.01
N ARG A 21 4.56 1.78 3.16
CA ARG A 21 3.78 2.63 4.08
C ARG A 21 4.53 3.94 4.29
N CYS A 22 3.86 5.07 4.04
CA CYS A 22 4.43 6.39 4.19
C CYS A 22 4.70 6.69 5.66
N MET A 23 5.89 7.18 5.98
CA MET A 23 6.31 7.45 7.36
C MET A 23 5.48 8.57 7.99
N SER A 24 5.20 9.65 7.25
CA SER A 24 4.51 10.82 7.78
C SER A 24 2.98 10.68 7.83
N SER A 25 2.36 10.07 6.82
CA SER A 25 0.89 9.98 6.73
C SER A 25 0.31 8.61 7.08
N ALA A 26 1.17 7.62 7.34
CA ALA A 26 0.81 6.21 7.51
C ALA A 26 0.02 5.59 6.33
N MET A 27 -0.20 6.31 5.22
CA MET A 27 -0.88 5.75 4.06
C MET A 27 -0.09 4.56 3.50
N VAL A 28 -0.80 3.56 2.99
CA VAL A 28 -0.21 2.34 2.43
C VAL A 28 -0.47 2.27 0.94
N ASN A 29 0.50 1.78 0.16
CA ASN A 29 0.32 1.54 -1.27
C ASN A 29 -0.64 0.35 -1.49
N GLY A 30 -1.93 0.65 -1.56
CA GLY A 30 -3.01 -0.31 -1.75
C GLY A 30 -2.93 -1.08 -3.07
N THR A 31 -2.33 -0.49 -4.12
CA THR A 31 -2.07 -1.22 -5.37
C THR A 31 -1.13 -2.40 -5.15
N LYS A 32 -0.03 -2.20 -4.41
CA LYS A 32 0.94 -3.25 -4.13
C LYS A 32 0.41 -4.28 -3.13
N LEU A 33 -0.31 -3.81 -2.11
CA LEU A 33 -0.98 -4.68 -1.13
C LEU A 33 -1.94 -5.67 -1.80
N LEU A 34 -2.83 -5.16 -2.68
CA LEU A 34 -3.84 -6.00 -3.33
C LEU A 34 -3.24 -6.90 -4.42
N ASN A 35 -2.10 -6.53 -5.02
CA ASN A 35 -1.33 -7.45 -5.86
C ASN A 35 -0.74 -8.60 -5.03
N CYS A 36 -0.20 -8.32 -3.84
CA CYS A 36 0.27 -9.35 -2.90
C CYS A 36 -0.84 -10.32 -2.47
N ALA A 37 -2.07 -9.82 -2.38
CA ALA A 37 -3.26 -10.64 -2.17
C ALA A 37 -3.72 -11.45 -3.39
N GLY A 38 -3.05 -11.34 -4.54
CA GLY A 38 -3.36 -12.11 -5.74
C GLY A 38 -4.65 -11.67 -6.44
N LEU A 39 -5.15 -10.46 -6.18
CA LEU A 39 -6.39 -9.98 -6.82
C LEU A 39 -6.17 -9.72 -8.31
N SER A 40 -7.20 -10.03 -9.10
CA SER A 40 -7.24 -9.61 -10.50
C SER A 40 -7.21 -8.07 -10.62
N ARG A 41 -6.67 -7.58 -11.74
CA ARG A 41 -6.60 -6.14 -12.03
C ARG A 41 -7.95 -5.44 -11.87
N GLY A 42 -9.01 -6.02 -12.43
CA GLY A 42 -10.36 -5.43 -12.37
C GLY A 42 -10.90 -5.33 -10.94
N ARG A 43 -10.72 -6.38 -10.13
CA ARG A 43 -11.19 -6.38 -8.73
C ARG A 43 -10.41 -5.37 -7.89
N ARG A 44 -9.08 -5.34 -8.05
CA ARG A 44 -8.22 -4.35 -7.40
C ARG A 44 -8.62 -2.92 -7.74
N ASP A 45 -8.75 -2.61 -9.03
CA ASP A 45 -9.04 -1.25 -9.49
C ASP A 45 -10.43 -0.81 -9.03
N TYR A 46 -11.42 -1.72 -8.97
CA TYR A 46 -12.74 -1.47 -8.39
C TYR A 46 -12.68 -1.10 -6.91
N LEU A 47 -11.96 -1.88 -6.09
CA LEU A 47 -11.82 -1.62 -4.64
C LEU A 47 -11.12 -0.30 -4.38
N LEU A 48 -10.02 -0.04 -5.07
CA LEU A 48 -9.25 1.19 -4.91
C LEU A 48 -10.05 2.41 -5.36
N ARG A 49 -10.83 2.33 -6.46
CA ARG A 49 -11.69 3.43 -6.90
C ARG A 49 -12.83 3.75 -5.93
N LYS A 50 -13.23 2.80 -5.08
CA LYS A 50 -14.24 3.03 -4.05
C LYS A 50 -13.69 3.66 -2.77
N GLU A 51 -12.37 3.72 -2.63
CA GLU A 51 -11.74 4.32 -1.46
C GLU A 51 -11.77 5.85 -1.53
N PRO A 52 -12.55 6.55 -0.67
CA PRO A 52 -12.76 7.99 -0.79
C PRO A 52 -11.48 8.80 -0.49
N LEU A 53 -10.70 8.37 0.49
CA LEU A 53 -9.48 9.06 0.96
C LEU A 53 -8.22 8.61 0.20
N ARG A 54 -8.39 8.01 -0.98
CA ARG A 54 -7.25 7.52 -1.76
C ARG A 54 -6.44 8.66 -2.38
N ARG A 55 -5.14 8.45 -2.53
CA ARG A 55 -4.24 9.33 -3.28
C ARG A 55 -3.60 8.56 -4.44
N VAL A 56 -3.62 9.13 -5.65
CA VAL A 56 -3.07 8.48 -6.85
C VAL A 56 -1.72 9.09 -7.20
N LEU A 57 -0.66 8.29 -7.18
CA LEU A 57 0.69 8.71 -7.57
C LEU A 57 1.07 8.08 -8.91
N LYS A 58 1.13 8.92 -9.95
CA LYS A 58 1.38 8.49 -11.34
C LYS A 58 2.82 8.76 -11.80
N LYS A 59 3.38 9.92 -11.43
CA LYS A 59 4.71 10.39 -11.84
C LYS A 59 5.72 10.18 -10.72
N THR A 60 5.86 8.93 -10.27
CA THR A 60 6.80 8.54 -9.22
C THR A 60 7.56 7.28 -9.64
N CYS A 61 8.59 6.93 -8.86
CA CYS A 61 9.36 5.70 -9.02
C CYS A 61 8.45 4.45 -8.99
N LYS A 62 8.91 3.34 -9.61
CA LYS A 62 8.09 2.13 -9.84
C LYS A 62 7.51 1.51 -8.55
N THR A 63 8.19 1.69 -7.42
CA THR A 63 7.80 1.18 -6.10
C THR A 63 6.69 2.03 -5.48
N SER A 64 6.81 3.36 -5.55
CA SER A 64 5.83 4.31 -4.98
C SER A 64 4.64 4.62 -5.90
N ARG A 65 4.72 4.22 -7.18
CA ARG A 65 3.62 4.37 -8.13
C ARG A 65 2.43 3.49 -7.74
N GLY A 66 1.24 4.08 -7.74
CA GLY A 66 0.00 3.37 -7.41
C GLY A 66 -1.02 4.25 -6.69
N VAL A 67 -2.04 3.59 -6.16
CA VAL A 67 -3.05 4.19 -5.29
C VAL A 67 -2.67 3.93 -3.84
N TRP A 68 -2.54 5.01 -3.09
CA TRP A 68 -2.29 5.02 -1.65
C TRP A 68 -3.62 5.16 -0.92
N ILE A 69 -3.81 4.37 0.12
CA ILE A 69 -5.05 4.31 0.92
C ILE A 69 -4.72 4.51 2.41
N PRO A 70 -5.68 4.95 3.24
CA PRO A 70 -5.46 5.10 4.67
C PRO A 70 -5.01 3.80 5.34
N TYR A 71 -4.20 3.92 6.39
CA TYR A 71 -3.68 2.79 7.17
C TYR A 71 -4.79 1.81 7.58
N GLN A 72 -5.84 2.32 8.25
CA GLN A 72 -6.95 1.49 8.74
C GLN A 72 -7.60 0.69 7.60
N ARG A 73 -7.78 1.33 6.44
CA ARG A 73 -8.34 0.66 5.27
C ARG A 73 -7.44 -0.45 4.75
N ALA A 74 -6.13 -0.21 4.73
CA ALA A 74 -5.16 -1.21 4.32
C ALA A 74 -5.18 -2.44 5.25
N VAL A 75 -5.31 -2.23 6.56
CA VAL A 75 -5.50 -3.30 7.56
C VAL A 75 -6.76 -4.11 7.26
N ASP A 76 -7.91 -3.45 7.08
CA ASP A 76 -9.18 -4.13 6.79
C ASP A 76 -9.09 -5.01 5.53
N LEU A 77 -8.51 -4.47 4.44
CA LEU A 77 -8.32 -5.20 3.19
C LEU A 77 -7.32 -6.35 3.36
N ALA A 78 -6.27 -6.15 4.15
CA ALA A 78 -5.27 -7.18 4.41
C ALA A 78 -5.84 -8.37 5.20
N HIS A 79 -6.73 -8.13 6.16
CA HIS A 79 -7.48 -9.19 6.84
C HIS A 79 -8.49 -9.85 5.90
N THR A 80 -9.28 -9.06 5.17
CA THR A 80 -10.31 -9.55 4.23
C THR A 80 -9.72 -10.52 3.20
N TYR A 81 -8.50 -10.25 2.73
CA TYR A 81 -7.83 -11.06 1.71
C TYR A 81 -6.70 -11.95 2.26
N ASN A 82 -6.66 -12.15 3.57
CA ASN A 82 -5.71 -13.05 4.25
C ASN A 82 -4.24 -12.82 3.86
N VAL A 83 -3.82 -11.56 3.87
CA VAL A 83 -2.44 -11.12 3.66
C VAL A 83 -1.85 -10.36 4.83
N TYR A 84 -2.63 -10.06 5.87
CA TYR A 84 -2.17 -9.28 7.02
C TYR A 84 -0.83 -9.79 7.60
N HIS A 85 -0.74 -11.08 7.93
CA HIS A 85 0.49 -11.67 8.46
C HIS A 85 1.68 -11.56 7.50
N SER A 86 1.45 -11.68 6.19
CA SER A 86 2.50 -11.54 5.18
C SER A 86 3.01 -10.10 5.06
N THR A 87 2.28 -9.12 5.58
CA THR A 87 2.64 -7.70 5.52
C THR A 87 3.26 -7.14 6.78
N LEU A 88 3.40 -7.94 7.85
CA LEU A 88 4.11 -7.50 9.04
C LEU A 88 5.61 -7.29 8.73
N PRO A 89 6.27 -6.29 9.34
CA PRO A 89 5.75 -5.34 10.34
C PRO A 89 4.94 -4.16 9.80
N LEU A 90 4.79 -4.01 8.48
CA LEU A 90 4.28 -2.79 7.85
C LEU A 90 2.92 -2.32 8.39
N LEU A 91 2.04 -3.27 8.74
CA LEU A 91 0.66 -3.03 9.17
C LEU A 91 0.43 -3.10 10.69
N VAL A 92 1.47 -3.09 11.52
CA VAL A 92 1.30 -2.83 12.97
C VAL A 92 1.07 -1.35 13.25
N GLU A 93 0.63 -0.97 14.45
CA GLU A 93 0.40 0.43 14.79
C GLU A 93 1.67 1.27 14.63
N ASP A 94 2.77 0.80 15.23
CA ASP A 94 4.09 1.41 15.20
C ASP A 94 5.14 0.45 14.59
N PRO A 95 5.46 0.60 13.29
CA PRO A 95 6.46 -0.23 12.62
C PRO A 95 7.89 -0.03 13.13
N GLU A 96 8.20 1.06 13.82
CA GLU A 96 9.56 1.32 14.32
C GLU A 96 9.87 0.52 15.59
N ARG A 97 8.82 0.05 16.29
CA ARG A 97 8.93 -0.68 17.57
C ARG A 97 8.68 -2.19 17.46
N TYR A 98 8.48 -2.69 16.24
CA TYR A 98 8.25 -4.12 15.97
C TYR A 98 9.55 -4.89 15.82
#